data_AF-A0AAU3GAJ5-F1
#
_entry.id   AF-A0AAU3GAJ5-F1
#
_cell.length_a   1.000
_cell.length_b   1.000
_cell.length_c   1.000
_cell.angle_alpha   90.00
_cell.angle_beta   90.00
_cell.angle_gamma   90.00
#
_symmetry.space_group_name_H-M   'P 1'
#
loop_
_entity.id
_entity.type
_entity.pdbx_description
1 polymer ?
#
loop_
_entity_poly.entity_id
_entity_poly.type
_entity_poly.pdbx_seq_one_letter_code
_entity_poly.pdbx_strand_id
1 'polypeptide(L)'
;MSVVRGWSVRSRFTLFSAVVAGVLCALCAATLMVTAHRLVTGYLTDEVAAAGGRVASELEVKGRLPELLSHGQIRHIQVVGPEGAVVAATETMRGRPRMASFIPEGGRRSADAVVCGGAFTGRECDIVVAHQVYLGGRDWTVYSAAPVIPLLVDLRLAALILAVGVLLTVAIAYLGNRIVAGTLQPVEAIRSELDEINATCPGRRVPVPRSRDEIHALAESVNHTLGRLQSAVEQQRRVTSDASHDLRSPITAMRAEVEDALMARAGGRERHGHRRAERPRPPPGDRARPADHRPAGGRDALRP
;
A
#
# COMPACT_ATOMS: atom_id res chain seq x y z
N MET A 1 -14.51 27.82 -6.88
CA MET A 1 -14.91 26.61 -6.12
C MET A 1 -14.43 25.37 -6.85
N SER A 2 -13.27 24.83 -6.47
CA SER A 2 -12.84 23.51 -6.90
C SER A 2 -11.97 22.92 -5.81
N VAL A 3 -12.62 22.38 -4.78
CA VAL A 3 -11.97 21.52 -3.79
C VAL A 3 -11.60 20.24 -4.54
N VAL A 4 -10.37 20.19 -5.04
CA VAL A 4 -9.77 18.93 -5.50
C VAL A 4 -9.68 18.06 -4.25
N ARG A 5 -10.64 17.16 -4.07
CA ARG A 5 -10.62 16.14 -3.01
C ARG A 5 -9.38 15.29 -3.20
N GLY A 6 -8.29 15.67 -2.55
CA GLY A 6 -7.10 14.84 -2.44
C GLY A 6 -7.48 13.55 -1.74
N TRP A 7 -7.41 12.44 -2.45
CA TRP A 7 -7.60 11.11 -1.86
C TRP A 7 -6.59 10.92 -0.72
N SER A 8 -7.07 10.53 0.46
CA SER A 8 -6.21 10.20 1.60
C SER A 8 -5.24 9.07 1.20
N VAL A 9 -4.03 9.06 1.75
CA VAL A 9 -3.02 8.01 1.50
C VAL A 9 -3.63 6.61 1.73
N ARG A 10 -4.50 6.50 2.74
CA ARG A 10 -5.29 5.32 3.05
C ARG A 10 -6.21 4.86 1.90
N SER A 11 -6.98 5.78 1.31
CA SER A 11 -7.87 5.46 0.17
C SER A 11 -7.11 5.02 -1.08
N ARG A 12 -5.92 5.60 -1.31
CA ARG A 12 -5.05 5.21 -2.43
C ARG A 12 -4.45 3.82 -2.22
N PHE A 13 -3.95 3.54 -1.03
CA PHE A 13 -3.37 2.23 -0.71
C PHE A 13 -4.42 1.11 -0.76
N THR A 14 -5.62 1.36 -0.22
CA THR A 14 -6.72 0.38 -0.25
C THR A 14 -7.22 0.12 -1.66
N LEU A 15 -7.35 1.15 -2.50
CA LEU A 15 -7.66 0.95 -3.91
C LEU A 15 -6.55 0.15 -4.60
N PHE A 16 -5.29 0.52 -4.40
CA PHE A 16 -4.16 -0.17 -5.00
C PHE A 16 -4.10 -1.65 -4.59
N SER A 17 -4.20 -1.95 -3.29
CA SER A 17 -4.16 -3.33 -2.79
C SER A 17 -5.37 -4.15 -3.27
N ALA A 18 -6.57 -3.55 -3.31
CA ALA A 18 -7.76 -4.20 -3.84
C ALA A 18 -7.63 -4.50 -5.34
N VAL A 19 -7.10 -3.56 -6.14
CA VAL A 19 -6.89 -3.75 -7.58
C VAL A 19 -5.84 -4.83 -7.82
N VAL A 20 -4.70 -4.77 -7.13
CA VAL A 20 -3.62 -5.77 -7.27
C VAL A 20 -4.10 -7.16 -6.86
N ALA A 21 -4.75 -7.27 -5.69
CA ALA A 21 -5.35 -8.54 -5.26
C ALA A 21 -6.39 -9.02 -6.26
N GLY A 22 -7.24 -8.13 -6.78
CA GLY A 22 -8.24 -8.38 -7.82
C GLY A 22 -7.64 -9.03 -9.05
N VAL A 23 -6.60 -8.40 -9.60
CA VAL A 23 -5.88 -8.87 -10.78
C VAL A 23 -5.21 -10.21 -10.51
N LEU A 24 -4.52 -10.37 -9.39
CA LEU A 24 -3.85 -11.64 -9.04
C LEU A 24 -4.84 -12.79 -8.85
N CYS A 25 -5.96 -12.57 -8.17
CA CYS A 25 -7.00 -13.58 -8.01
C CYS A 25 -7.64 -13.95 -9.35
N ALA A 26 -7.91 -12.97 -10.22
CA ALA A 26 -8.45 -13.23 -11.55
C ALA A 26 -7.47 -14.03 -12.42
N LEU A 27 -6.18 -13.67 -12.42
CA LEU A 27 -5.14 -14.40 -13.14
C LEU A 27 -4.96 -15.83 -12.63
N CYS A 28 -4.96 -16.00 -11.31
CA CYS A 28 -4.86 -17.32 -10.68
C CYS A 28 -6.05 -18.20 -11.03
N ALA A 29 -7.28 -17.68 -10.91
CA ALA A 29 -8.51 -18.38 -11.29
C ALA A 29 -8.53 -18.76 -12.77
N ALA A 30 -8.18 -17.82 -13.67
CA ALA A 30 -8.12 -18.09 -15.10
C ALA A 30 -7.07 -19.15 -15.44
N THR A 31 -5.89 -19.09 -14.80
CA THR A 31 -4.83 -20.09 -15.00
C THR A 31 -5.28 -21.46 -14.53
N LEU A 32 -5.85 -21.56 -13.32
CA LEU A 32 -6.38 -22.82 -12.76
C LEU A 32 -7.47 -23.41 -13.66
N MET A 33 -8.37 -22.57 -14.18
CA MET A 33 -9.45 -23.00 -15.05
C MET A 33 -8.93 -23.52 -16.39
N VAL A 34 -7.97 -22.81 -16.99
CA VAL A 34 -7.33 -23.23 -18.24
C VAL A 34 -6.52 -24.51 -18.06
N THR A 35 -5.77 -24.66 -16.96
CA THR A 35 -4.99 -25.88 -16.70
C THR A 35 -5.89 -27.07 -16.39
N ALA A 36 -6.93 -26.89 -15.57
CA ALA A 36 -7.92 -27.94 -15.30
C ALA A 36 -8.61 -28.39 -16.60
N HIS A 37 -9.04 -27.44 -17.43
CA HIS A 37 -9.63 -27.75 -18.73
C HIS A 37 -8.65 -28.51 -19.63
N ARG A 38 -7.40 -28.04 -19.77
CA ARG A 38 -6.37 -28.72 -20.57
C ARG A 38 -6.06 -30.13 -20.07
N LEU A 39 -5.99 -30.31 -18.74
CA LEU A 39 -5.74 -31.60 -18.11
C LEU A 39 -6.88 -32.58 -18.40
N VAL A 40 -8.12 -32.13 -18.22
CA VAL A 40 -9.32 -32.95 -18.44
C VAL A 40 -9.49 -33.28 -19.91
N THR A 41 -9.33 -32.32 -20.82
CA THR A 41 -9.43 -32.58 -22.27
C THR A 41 -8.33 -33.53 -22.74
N GLY A 42 -7.10 -33.37 -22.24
CA GLY A 42 -5.99 -34.28 -22.57
C GLY A 42 -6.26 -35.70 -22.09
N TYR A 43 -6.72 -35.87 -20.84
CA TYR A 43 -7.11 -37.16 -20.29
C TYR A 43 -8.20 -37.85 -21.13
N LEU A 44 -9.23 -37.11 -21.53
CA LEU A 44 -10.28 -37.65 -22.39
C LEU A 44 -9.77 -38.03 -23.78
N THR A 45 -8.95 -37.19 -24.41
CA THR A 45 -8.39 -37.50 -25.73
C THR A 45 -7.54 -38.77 -25.68
N ASP A 46 -6.71 -38.92 -24.65
CA ASP A 46 -5.90 -40.13 -24.46
C ASP A 46 -6.75 -41.37 -24.20
N GLU A 47 -7.83 -41.24 -23.42
CA GLU A 47 -8.77 -42.33 -23.17
C GLU A 47 -9.51 -42.76 -24.45
N VAL A 48 -9.97 -41.81 -25.25
CA VAL A 48 -10.62 -42.04 -26.56
C VAL A 48 -9.64 -42.63 -27.56
N ALA A 49 -8.39 -42.15 -27.57
CA ALA A 49 -7.34 -42.69 -28.42
C ALA A 49 -7.01 -44.14 -28.04
N ALA A 50 -6.85 -44.42 -26.74
CA ALA A 50 -6.61 -45.78 -26.24
C ALA A 50 -7.77 -46.72 -26.58
N ALA A 51 -9.02 -46.24 -26.48
CA ALA A 51 -10.20 -46.99 -26.87
C ALA A 51 -10.21 -47.37 -28.36
N GLY A 52 -9.99 -46.39 -29.24
CA GLY A 52 -9.90 -46.63 -30.69
C GLY A 52 -8.72 -47.53 -31.05
N GLY A 53 -7.57 -47.33 -30.41
CA GLY A 53 -6.35 -48.12 -30.58
C GLY A 53 -6.53 -49.59 -30.21
N ARG A 54 -7.28 -49.91 -29.15
CA ARG A 54 -7.60 -51.32 -28.79
C ARG A 54 -8.40 -52.01 -29.88
N VAL A 55 -9.46 -51.36 -30.36
CA VAL A 55 -10.31 -51.88 -31.46
C VAL A 55 -9.50 -52.04 -32.74
N ALA A 56 -8.65 -51.05 -33.06
CA ALA A 56 -7.74 -51.08 -34.20
C ALA A 56 -6.77 -52.26 -34.11
N SER A 57 -6.13 -52.47 -32.96
CA SER A 57 -5.18 -53.56 -32.73
C SER A 57 -5.85 -54.94 -32.81
N GLU A 58 -7.07 -55.07 -32.29
CA GLU A 58 -7.83 -56.32 -32.37
C GLU A 58 -8.22 -56.67 -33.80
N LEU A 59 -8.61 -55.66 -34.59
CA LEU A 59 -8.94 -55.82 -36.00
C LEU A 59 -7.71 -56.25 -36.82
N GLU A 60 -6.55 -55.67 -36.54
CA GLU A 60 -5.27 -56.01 -37.18
C GLU A 60 -4.83 -57.45 -36.86
N VAL A 61 -4.91 -57.86 -35.59
CA VAL A 61 -4.40 -59.16 -35.13
C VAL A 61 -5.37 -60.30 -35.47
N LYS A 62 -6.67 -60.13 -35.26
CA LYS A 62 -7.66 -61.21 -35.45
C LYS A 62 -8.21 -61.25 -36.88
N GLY A 63 -8.04 -60.18 -37.66
CA GLY A 63 -8.53 -60.07 -39.02
C GLY A 63 -10.05 -60.16 -39.17
N ARG A 64 -10.79 -59.91 -38.08
CA ARG A 64 -12.26 -59.93 -38.05
C ARG A 64 -12.77 -58.67 -37.39
N LEU A 65 -13.94 -58.22 -37.84
CA LEU A 65 -14.64 -57.08 -37.22
C LEU A 65 -14.95 -57.42 -35.75
N PRO A 66 -14.46 -56.63 -34.78
CA PRO A 66 -14.77 -56.86 -33.38
C PRO A 66 -16.26 -56.68 -33.14
N GLU A 67 -16.82 -57.49 -32.24
CA GLU A 67 -18.17 -57.28 -31.75
C GLU A 67 -18.15 -56.03 -30.87
N LEU A 68 -18.64 -54.92 -31.41
CA LEU A 68 -18.67 -53.62 -30.74
C LEU A 68 -19.72 -53.65 -29.63
N LEU A 69 -19.35 -54.23 -28.49
CA LEU A 69 -20.18 -54.28 -27.30
C LEU A 69 -20.28 -52.87 -26.70
N SER A 70 -21.50 -52.36 -26.51
CA SER A 70 -21.78 -51.11 -25.78
C SER A 70 -21.48 -51.17 -24.27
N HIS A 71 -20.76 -52.20 -23.81
CA HIS A 71 -20.41 -52.39 -22.40
C HIS A 71 -19.05 -51.75 -22.11
N GLY A 72 -19.05 -50.44 -21.82
CA GLY A 72 -17.85 -49.71 -21.41
C GLY A 72 -17.99 -48.17 -21.46
N GLN A 73 -16.90 -47.47 -21.15
CA GLN A 73 -16.79 -45.99 -21.19
C GLN A 73 -16.78 -45.40 -22.62
N ILE A 74 -16.72 -46.24 -23.67
CA ILE A 74 -16.52 -45.80 -25.05
C ILE A 74 -17.88 -45.58 -25.73
N ARG A 75 -18.24 -44.31 -25.94
CA ARG A 75 -19.60 -43.96 -26.38
C ARG A 75 -19.80 -43.97 -27.89
N HIS A 76 -18.77 -43.63 -28.67
CA HIS A 76 -18.88 -43.52 -30.12
C HIS A 76 -17.68 -44.19 -30.79
N ILE A 77 -17.88 -45.34 -31.44
CA ILE A 77 -16.88 -45.96 -32.34
C ILE A 77 -17.52 -46.23 -33.71
N GLN A 78 -16.77 -45.98 -34.77
CA GLN A 78 -17.08 -46.39 -36.14
C GLN A 78 -15.87 -47.05 -36.79
N VAL A 79 -16.09 -48.17 -37.46
CA VAL A 79 -15.12 -48.82 -38.34
C VAL A 79 -15.51 -48.50 -39.77
N VAL A 80 -14.61 -47.84 -40.47
CA VAL A 80 -14.78 -47.39 -41.86
C VAL A 80 -13.88 -48.22 -42.74
N GLY A 81 -14.49 -48.81 -43.77
CA GLY A 81 -13.80 -49.62 -44.76
C GLY A 81 -12.99 -48.77 -45.75
N PRO A 82 -12.21 -49.42 -46.63
CA PRO A 82 -11.36 -48.74 -47.61
C PRO A 82 -12.11 -47.89 -48.63
N GLU A 83 -13.39 -48.18 -48.86
CA GLU A 83 -14.26 -47.41 -49.75
C GLU A 83 -14.84 -46.15 -49.07
N GLY A 84 -14.53 -45.93 -47.79
CA GLY A 84 -15.03 -44.80 -46.99
C GLY A 84 -16.43 -45.03 -46.41
N ALA A 85 -17.02 -46.21 -46.60
CA ALA A 85 -18.30 -46.60 -46.01
C ALA A 85 -18.13 -47.10 -44.56
N VAL A 86 -19.09 -46.76 -43.70
CA VAL A 86 -19.15 -47.28 -42.32
C VAL A 86 -19.59 -48.74 -42.37
N VAL A 87 -18.70 -49.65 -41.94
CA VAL A 87 -18.93 -51.11 -41.97
C VAL A 87 -19.46 -51.60 -40.62
N ALA A 88 -19.00 -51.01 -39.52
CA ALA A 88 -19.53 -51.28 -38.19
C ALA A 88 -19.50 -50.03 -37.32
N ALA A 89 -20.39 -49.97 -36.33
CA ALA A 89 -20.50 -48.86 -35.41
C ALA A 89 -21.08 -49.33 -34.08
N THR A 90 -20.81 -48.60 -33.00
CA THR A 90 -21.53 -48.75 -31.74
C THR A 90 -23.01 -48.38 -31.92
N GLU A 91 -23.89 -48.85 -31.03
CA GLU A 91 -25.34 -48.65 -31.13
C GLU A 91 -25.75 -47.18 -31.37
N THR A 92 -25.14 -46.27 -30.63
CA THR A 92 -25.33 -44.81 -30.71
C THR A 92 -24.94 -44.20 -32.06
N MET A 93 -24.09 -44.89 -32.82
CA MET A 93 -23.54 -44.43 -34.10
C MET A 93 -24.02 -45.27 -35.30
N ARG A 94 -24.87 -46.26 -35.07
CA ARG A 94 -25.43 -47.10 -36.14
C ARG A 94 -26.32 -46.27 -37.05
N GLY A 95 -26.12 -46.40 -38.36
CA GLY A 95 -26.86 -45.66 -39.39
C GLY A 95 -26.46 -44.18 -39.53
N ARG A 96 -25.51 -43.69 -38.73
CA ARG A 96 -24.94 -42.35 -38.88
C ARG A 96 -23.88 -42.32 -39.98
N PRO A 97 -23.67 -41.17 -40.66
CA PRO A 97 -22.57 -41.02 -41.61
C PRO A 97 -21.21 -41.16 -40.91
N ARG A 98 -20.13 -41.22 -41.71
CA ARG A 98 -18.75 -41.24 -41.19
C ARG A 98 -18.51 -40.05 -40.24
N MET A 99 -17.87 -40.30 -39.09
CA MET A 99 -17.62 -39.26 -38.08
C MET A 99 -16.74 -38.13 -38.59
N ALA A 100 -15.74 -38.44 -39.42
CA ALA A 100 -14.72 -37.50 -39.83
C ALA A 100 -14.26 -37.77 -41.25
N SER A 101 -13.83 -36.72 -41.96
CA SER A 101 -13.22 -36.80 -43.29
C SER A 101 -11.71 -37.09 -43.26
N PHE A 102 -11.04 -36.70 -42.18
CA PHE A 102 -9.58 -36.82 -42.04
C PHE A 102 -9.15 -38.26 -41.77
N ILE A 103 -7.94 -38.57 -42.20
CA ILE A 103 -7.21 -39.81 -41.94
C ILE A 103 -5.81 -39.47 -41.45
N PRO A 104 -5.13 -40.36 -40.70
CA PRO A 104 -3.74 -40.13 -40.31
C PRO A 104 -2.83 -39.99 -41.53
N GLU A 105 -2.09 -38.88 -41.62
CA GLU A 105 -1.13 -38.61 -42.71
C GLU A 105 0.32 -38.75 -42.22
N GLY A 106 1.23 -39.04 -43.16
CA GLY A 106 2.68 -39.00 -42.92
C GLY A 106 3.21 -40.17 -42.08
N GLY A 107 2.61 -41.36 -42.19
CA GLY A 107 3.04 -42.56 -41.45
C GLY A 107 2.62 -42.58 -39.97
N ARG A 108 1.82 -41.61 -39.53
CA ARG A 108 1.21 -41.63 -38.19
C ARG A 108 0.13 -42.72 -38.14
N ARG A 109 0.09 -43.48 -37.05
CA ARG A 109 -0.96 -44.49 -36.82
C ARG A 109 -2.28 -43.90 -36.32
N SER A 110 -2.22 -42.70 -35.74
CA SER A 110 -3.38 -41.98 -35.26
C SER A 110 -3.32 -40.49 -35.56
N ALA A 111 -4.50 -39.88 -35.67
CA ALA A 111 -4.69 -38.44 -35.75
C ALA A 111 -5.97 -38.08 -35.02
N ASP A 112 -6.01 -36.91 -34.39
CA ASP A 112 -7.18 -36.39 -33.70
C ASP A 112 -7.58 -35.01 -34.23
N ALA A 113 -8.88 -34.73 -34.18
CA ALA A 113 -9.42 -33.42 -34.45
C ALA A 113 -10.79 -33.26 -33.78
N VAL A 114 -11.16 -32.00 -33.49
CA VAL A 114 -12.53 -31.68 -33.09
C VAL A 114 -13.41 -31.65 -34.34
N VAL A 115 -14.48 -32.43 -34.34
CA VAL A 115 -15.46 -32.47 -35.44
C VAL A 115 -16.83 -32.08 -34.92
N CYS A 116 -17.47 -31.15 -35.62
CA CYS A 116 -18.80 -30.65 -35.30
C CYS A 116 -19.79 -31.02 -36.42
N GLY A 117 -20.98 -31.49 -36.04
CA GLY A 117 -22.01 -31.87 -37.00
C GLY A 117 -21.73 -33.17 -37.76
N GLY A 118 -22.49 -33.41 -38.84
CA GLY A 118 -22.39 -34.64 -39.62
C GLY A 118 -22.90 -35.86 -38.86
N ALA A 119 -21.99 -36.69 -38.34
CA ALA A 119 -22.34 -37.85 -37.52
C ALA A 119 -22.77 -37.46 -36.10
N PHE A 120 -22.50 -36.22 -35.68
CA PHE A 120 -22.91 -35.68 -34.38
C PHE A 120 -24.15 -34.78 -34.57
N THR A 121 -25.14 -34.93 -33.70
CA THR A 121 -26.44 -34.25 -33.83
C THR A 121 -26.37 -32.81 -33.32
N GLY A 122 -26.89 -31.85 -34.10
CA GLY A 122 -27.05 -30.46 -33.64
C GLY A 122 -25.74 -29.65 -33.62
N ARG A 123 -25.50 -28.90 -32.53
CA ARG A 123 -24.30 -28.07 -32.31
C ARG A 123 -23.22 -28.79 -31.49
N GLU A 124 -23.33 -30.10 -31.36
CA GLU A 124 -22.39 -30.92 -30.62
C GLU A 124 -21.09 -31.07 -31.42
N CYS A 125 -19.98 -30.89 -30.71
CA CYS A 125 -18.64 -31.12 -31.22
C CYS A 125 -18.03 -32.21 -30.36
N ASP A 126 -17.51 -33.24 -31.02
CA ASP A 126 -16.80 -34.32 -30.37
C ASP A 126 -15.33 -34.27 -30.78
N ILE A 127 -14.46 -34.66 -29.85
CA ILE A 127 -13.06 -34.97 -30.15
C ILE A 127 -13.08 -36.34 -30.83
N VAL A 128 -12.66 -36.39 -32.09
CA VAL A 128 -12.59 -37.62 -32.88
C VAL A 128 -11.14 -38.01 -33.05
N VAL A 129 -10.82 -39.27 -32.76
CA VAL A 129 -9.51 -39.87 -33.00
C VAL A 129 -9.64 -40.94 -34.07
N ALA A 130 -8.88 -40.81 -35.15
CA ALA A 130 -8.80 -41.76 -36.24
C ALA A 130 -7.56 -42.65 -36.05
N HIS A 131 -7.73 -43.96 -36.17
CA HIS A 131 -6.64 -44.94 -36.21
C HIS A 131 -6.64 -45.66 -37.56
N GLN A 132 -5.48 -45.73 -38.21
CA GLN A 132 -5.32 -46.48 -39.45
C GLN A 132 -4.94 -47.93 -39.15
N VAL A 133 -5.62 -48.87 -39.81
CA VAL A 133 -5.40 -50.32 -39.70
C VAL A 133 -5.20 -50.89 -41.09
N TYR A 134 -4.13 -51.65 -41.29
CA TYR A 134 -3.89 -52.33 -42.56
C TYR A 134 -4.40 -53.76 -42.48
N LEU A 135 -5.52 -54.05 -43.14
CA LEU A 135 -6.15 -55.38 -43.13
C LEU A 135 -6.45 -55.86 -44.55
N GLY A 136 -5.93 -57.04 -44.89
CA GLY A 136 -6.21 -57.68 -46.18
C GLY A 136 -5.70 -56.88 -47.38
N GLY A 137 -4.57 -56.17 -47.23
CA GLY A 137 -3.98 -55.37 -48.30
C GLY A 137 -4.62 -53.99 -48.50
N ARG A 138 -5.57 -53.60 -47.63
CA ARG A 138 -6.33 -52.36 -47.73
C ARG A 138 -6.29 -51.58 -46.42
N ASP A 139 -6.44 -50.26 -46.53
CA ASP A 139 -6.51 -49.36 -45.39
C ASP A 139 -7.92 -49.30 -44.83
N TRP A 140 -8.03 -49.58 -43.54
CA TRP A 140 -9.23 -49.42 -42.73
C TRP A 140 -9.00 -48.29 -41.74
N THR A 141 -10.07 -47.61 -41.35
CA THR A 141 -10.00 -46.54 -40.34
C THR A 141 -10.96 -46.81 -39.20
N VAL A 142 -10.46 -46.77 -37.97
CA VAL A 142 -11.27 -46.82 -36.76
C VAL A 142 -11.36 -45.42 -36.19
N TYR A 143 -12.58 -44.87 -36.16
CA TYR A 143 -12.88 -43.61 -35.50
C TYR A 143 -13.42 -43.88 -34.10
N SER A 144 -12.86 -43.23 -33.09
CA SER A 144 -13.40 -43.14 -31.74
C SER A 144 -13.68 -41.68 -31.40
N ALA A 145 -14.74 -41.43 -30.62
CA ALA A 145 -15.11 -40.05 -30.27
C ALA A 145 -15.63 -39.91 -28.84
N ALA A 146 -15.42 -38.72 -28.26
CA ALA A 146 -16.02 -38.27 -27.00
C ALA A 146 -16.44 -36.81 -27.08
N PRO A 147 -17.45 -36.40 -26.30
CA PRO A 147 -17.91 -35.01 -26.28
C PRO A 147 -16.81 -34.06 -25.80
N VAL A 148 -16.67 -32.92 -26.49
CA VAL A 148 -15.82 -31.83 -26.01
C VAL A 148 -16.41 -31.29 -24.70
N ILE A 149 -15.58 -31.17 -23.67
CA ILE A 149 -15.95 -30.53 -22.40
C ILE A 149 -15.77 -29.01 -22.58
N PRO A 150 -16.83 -28.17 -22.57
CA PRO A 150 -16.66 -26.72 -22.62
C PRO A 150 -15.76 -26.17 -21.49
N LEU A 151 -15.16 -25.00 -21.69
CA LEU A 151 -14.35 -24.36 -20.64
C LEU A 151 -15.17 -24.03 -19.36
N LEU A 152 -16.48 -23.78 -19.52
CA LEU A 152 -17.43 -23.37 -18.48
C LEU A 152 -18.54 -24.41 -18.20
N VAL A 153 -18.31 -25.73 -18.40
CA VAL A 153 -19.41 -26.73 -18.34
C VAL A 153 -20.17 -26.68 -17.04
N ASP A 154 -19.45 -26.51 -15.93
CA ASP A 154 -20.06 -26.41 -14.63
C ASP A 154 -20.11 -24.93 -14.19
N LEU A 155 -21.23 -24.29 -14.50
CA LEU A 155 -21.52 -22.92 -14.06
C LEU A 155 -21.40 -22.79 -12.54
N ARG A 156 -21.64 -23.86 -11.76
CA ARG A 156 -21.49 -23.84 -10.31
C ARG A 156 -20.02 -23.82 -9.91
N LEU A 157 -19.16 -24.61 -10.56
CA LEU A 157 -17.72 -24.58 -10.31
C LEU A 157 -17.12 -23.22 -10.69
N ALA A 158 -17.50 -22.67 -11.85
CA ALA A 158 -17.07 -21.34 -12.26
C ALA A 158 -17.55 -20.25 -11.29
N ALA A 159 -18.82 -20.31 -10.86
CA ALA A 159 -19.36 -19.38 -9.86
C ALA A 159 -18.66 -19.53 -8.50
N LEU A 160 -18.32 -20.74 -8.07
CA LEU A 160 -17.60 -21.00 -6.82
C LEU A 160 -16.17 -20.43 -6.88
N ILE A 161 -15.44 -20.65 -7.97
CA ILE A 161 -14.10 -20.07 -8.18
C ILE A 161 -14.17 -18.54 -8.14
N LEU A 162 -15.16 -17.94 -8.82
CA LEU A 162 -15.36 -16.50 -8.83
C LEU A 162 -15.72 -15.97 -7.44
N ALA A 163 -16.65 -16.63 -6.74
CA ALA A 163 -17.05 -16.25 -5.39
C ALA A 163 -15.88 -16.29 -4.40
N VAL A 164 -15.05 -17.33 -4.46
CA VAL A 164 -13.83 -17.45 -3.65
C VAL A 164 -12.84 -16.33 -3.99
N GLY A 165 -12.65 -16.03 -5.28
CA GLY A 165 -11.78 -14.92 -5.71
C GLY A 165 -12.27 -13.55 -5.21
N VAL A 166 -13.57 -13.28 -5.27
CA VAL A 166 -14.17 -12.06 -4.71
C VAL A 166 -14.02 -12.02 -3.19
N LEU A 167 -14.24 -13.15 -2.51
CA LEU A 167 -14.07 -13.21 -1.05
C LEU A 167 -12.62 -12.92 -0.63
N LEU A 168 -11.64 -13.50 -1.32
CA LEU A 168 -10.22 -13.28 -1.03
C LEU A 168 -9.80 -11.84 -1.28
N THR A 169 -10.26 -11.23 -2.38
CA THR A 169 -9.94 -9.84 -2.71
C THR A 169 -10.53 -8.86 -1.70
N VAL A 170 -11.77 -9.07 -1.27
CA VAL A 170 -12.40 -8.31 -0.19
C VAL A 170 -11.65 -8.50 1.13
N ALA A 171 -11.26 -9.74 1.47
CA ALA A 171 -10.53 -10.03 2.70
C ALA A 171 -9.15 -9.34 2.73
N ILE A 172 -8.39 -9.39 1.63
CA ILE A 172 -7.08 -8.73 1.49
C ILE A 172 -7.24 -7.21 1.57
N ALA A 173 -8.21 -6.62 0.87
CA ALA A 173 -8.47 -5.18 0.91
C ALA A 173 -8.86 -4.73 2.32
N TYR A 174 -9.74 -5.49 3.00
CA TYR A 174 -10.18 -5.20 4.36
C TYR A 174 -9.01 -5.28 5.36
N LEU A 175 -8.22 -6.35 5.31
CA LEU A 175 -7.09 -6.54 6.22
C LEU A 175 -5.99 -5.48 5.98
N GLY A 176 -5.67 -5.20 4.71
CA GLY A 176 -4.75 -4.13 4.35
C GLY A 176 -5.19 -2.76 4.84
N ASN A 177 -6.49 -2.44 4.73
CA ASN A 177 -7.05 -1.19 5.27
C ASN A 177 -6.92 -1.11 6.79
N ARG A 178 -7.14 -2.22 7.51
CA ARG A 178 -7.04 -2.28 8.97
C ARG A 178 -5.60 -2.09 9.45
N ILE A 179 -4.65 -2.74 8.78
CA ILE A 179 -3.22 -2.60 9.08
C ILE A 179 -2.77 -1.16 8.89
N VAL A 180 -3.04 -0.57 7.71
CA VAL A 180 -2.66 0.82 7.41
C VAL A 180 -3.33 1.81 8.36
N ALA A 181 -4.59 1.60 8.73
CA ALA A 181 -5.27 2.45 9.70
C ALA A 181 -4.59 2.42 11.08
N GLY A 182 -4.16 1.24 11.54
CA GLY A 182 -3.41 1.10 12.78
C GLY A 182 -2.03 1.75 12.72
N THR A 183 -1.30 1.57 11.63
CA THR A 183 0.05 2.15 11.44
C THR A 183 0.02 3.66 11.33
N LEU A 184 -1.00 4.26 10.72
CA LEU A 184 -1.09 5.72 10.55
C LEU A 184 -1.75 6.44 11.72
N GLN A 185 -2.40 5.73 12.65
CA GLN A 185 -3.02 6.35 13.82
C GLN A 185 -2.05 7.22 14.65
N PRO A 186 -0.81 6.76 14.96
CA PRO A 186 0.11 7.58 15.75
C PRO A 186 0.60 8.82 15.00
N VAL A 187 0.67 8.76 13.66
CA VAL A 187 1.01 9.93 12.83
C VAL A 187 -0.07 11.01 12.96
N GLU A 188 -1.35 10.62 12.95
CA GLU A 188 -2.45 11.57 13.15
C GLU A 188 -2.46 12.15 14.58
N ALA A 189 -2.06 11.36 15.58
CA ALA A 189 -1.89 11.85 16.95
C ALA A 189 -0.74 12.86 17.07
N ILE A 190 0.40 12.62 16.40
CA ILE A 190 1.52 13.58 16.33
C ILE A 190 1.08 14.86 15.61
N ARG A 191 0.38 14.73 14.47
CA ARG A 191 -0.11 15.87 13.69
C ARG A 191 -1.08 16.74 14.49
N SER A 192 -2.10 16.14 15.11
CA SER A 192 -3.08 16.87 15.92
C SER A 192 -2.42 17.59 17.10
N GLU A 193 -1.47 16.94 17.78
CA GLU A 193 -0.72 17.57 18.87
C GLU A 193 0.14 18.75 18.37
N LEU A 194 0.78 18.63 17.20
CA LEU A 194 1.52 19.72 16.56
C LEU A 194 0.61 20.90 16.18
N ASP A 195 -0.59 20.63 15.66
CA ASP A 195 -1.56 21.67 15.31
C ASP A 195 -2.05 22.47 16.55
N GLU A 196 -1.98 21.86 17.75
CA GLU A 196 -2.30 22.54 19.02
C GLU A 196 -1.11 23.26 19.67
N ILE A 197 0.14 22.94 19.29
CA ILE A 197 1.33 23.57 19.84
C ILE A 197 1.46 25.01 19.30
N ASN A 198 1.22 25.97 20.19
CA ASN A 198 1.33 27.40 19.90
C ASN A 198 2.44 28.07 20.73
N ALA A 199 2.84 29.28 20.34
CA ALA A 199 3.90 30.08 21.00
C ALA A 199 3.65 30.35 22.50
N THR A 200 2.40 30.19 22.96
CA THR A 200 1.98 30.33 24.36
C THR A 200 2.25 29.09 25.22
N CYS A 201 2.49 27.91 24.63
CA CYS A 201 2.72 26.64 25.36
C CYS A 201 3.94 25.84 24.82
N PRO A 202 5.16 26.41 24.78
CA PRO A 202 6.34 25.77 24.17
C PRO A 202 6.87 24.52 24.92
N GLY A 203 6.38 24.25 26.13
CA GLY A 203 6.74 23.04 26.89
C GLY A 203 6.01 21.77 26.45
N ARG A 204 5.00 21.87 25.59
CA ARG A 204 4.21 20.72 25.11
C ARG A 204 5.04 19.85 24.16
N ARG A 205 4.74 18.56 24.10
CA ARG A 205 5.50 17.53 23.37
C ARG A 205 4.55 16.61 22.63
N VAL A 206 5.00 16.06 21.50
CA VAL A 206 4.23 15.08 20.74
C VAL A 206 4.29 13.70 21.41
N PRO A 207 3.22 12.89 21.35
CA PRO A 207 3.23 11.54 21.92
C PRO A 207 4.24 10.65 21.18
N VAL A 208 5.07 9.95 21.93
CA VAL A 208 6.04 8.98 21.38
C VAL A 208 5.40 7.57 21.42
N PRO A 209 5.16 6.94 20.26
CA PRO A 209 4.61 5.59 20.20
C PRO A 209 5.53 4.58 20.92
N ARG A 210 4.92 3.53 21.50
CA ARG A 210 5.69 2.41 22.09
C ARG A 210 6.28 1.47 21.04
N SER A 211 5.77 1.51 19.81
CA SER A 211 6.41 0.82 18.69
C SER A 211 7.83 1.35 18.54
N ARG A 212 8.81 0.49 18.26
CA ARG A 212 10.21 0.90 18.04
C ARG A 212 10.50 0.93 16.55
N ASP A 213 9.63 1.62 15.81
CA ASP A 213 9.63 1.70 14.36
C ASP A 213 10.01 3.11 13.89
N GLU A 214 9.90 3.36 12.58
CA GLU A 214 10.23 4.64 11.95
C GLU A 214 9.37 5.80 12.50
N ILE A 215 8.14 5.51 12.94
CA ILE A 215 7.24 6.54 13.49
C ILE A 215 7.71 6.96 14.89
N HIS A 216 8.25 6.05 15.68
CA HIS A 216 8.90 6.39 16.94
C HIS A 216 10.11 7.30 16.76
N ALA A 217 11.02 6.95 15.85
CA ALA A 217 12.18 7.78 15.54
C ALA A 217 11.77 9.18 15.06
N LEU A 218 10.68 9.29 14.28
CA LEU A 218 10.11 10.57 13.88
C LEU A 218 9.61 11.38 15.08
N ALA A 219 8.85 10.75 15.98
CA ALA A 219 8.32 11.42 17.18
C ALA A 219 9.43 11.95 18.08
N GLU A 220 10.51 11.19 18.27
CA GLU A 220 11.69 11.63 19.02
C GLU A 220 12.38 12.83 18.35
N SER A 221 12.58 12.78 17.03
CA SER A 221 13.21 13.87 16.27
C SER A 221 12.39 15.18 16.33
N VAL A 222 11.05 15.06 16.23
CA VAL A 222 10.13 16.20 16.40
C VAL A 222 10.27 16.78 17.81
N ASN A 223 10.23 15.94 18.85
CA ASN A 223 10.39 16.39 20.24
C ASN A 223 11.76 17.05 20.51
N HIS A 224 12.84 16.53 19.92
CA HIS A 224 14.15 17.16 20.00
C HIS A 224 14.16 18.56 19.37
N THR A 225 13.52 18.72 18.21
CA THR A 225 13.38 20.02 17.54
C THR A 225 12.54 21.00 18.35
N LEU A 226 11.43 20.55 18.95
CA LEU A 226 10.63 21.35 19.87
C LEU A 226 11.44 21.80 21.11
N GLY A 227 12.30 20.92 21.64
CA GLY A 227 13.21 21.25 22.74
C GLY A 227 14.19 22.38 22.36
N ARG A 228 14.79 22.31 21.17
CA ARG A 228 15.68 23.37 20.67
C ARG A 228 14.96 24.71 20.48
N LEU A 229 13.73 24.67 19.96
CA LEU A 229 12.89 25.86 19.81
C LEU A 229 12.59 26.50 21.17
N GLN A 230 12.20 25.69 22.16
CA GLN A 230 11.94 26.15 23.52
C GLN A 230 13.17 26.84 24.12
N SER A 231 14.36 26.23 24.01
CA SER A 231 15.61 26.83 24.53
C SER A 231 15.93 28.17 23.85
N ALA A 232 15.71 28.28 22.54
CA ALA A 232 15.92 29.53 21.80
C ALA A 232 14.95 30.64 22.25
N VAL A 233 13.67 30.31 22.45
CA VAL A 233 12.65 31.26 22.94
C VAL A 233 12.96 31.71 24.38
N GLU A 234 13.38 30.81 25.25
CA GLU A 234 13.79 31.15 26.62
C GLU A 234 15.02 32.07 26.64
N GLN A 235 15.99 31.83 25.76
CA GLN A 235 17.16 32.70 25.62
C GLN A 235 16.77 34.08 25.09
N GLN A 236 15.91 34.17 24.08
CA GLN A 236 15.39 35.44 23.58
C GLN A 236 14.66 36.23 24.69
N ARG A 237 13.85 35.56 25.52
CA ARG A 237 13.17 36.21 26.65
C ARG A 237 14.14 36.74 27.70
N ARG A 238 15.18 35.98 28.05
CA ARG A 238 16.24 36.42 28.98
C ARG A 238 16.96 37.66 28.45
N VAL A 239 17.43 37.63 27.19
CA VAL A 239 18.11 38.78 26.57
C VAL A 239 17.20 40.01 26.54
N THR A 240 15.91 39.85 26.22
CA THR A 240 14.95 40.97 26.20
C THR A 240 14.70 41.54 27.60
N SER A 241 14.63 40.67 28.60
CA SER A 241 14.49 41.05 30.01
C SER A 241 15.71 41.82 30.48
N ASP A 242 16.91 41.29 30.23
CA ASP A 242 18.17 41.89 30.63
C ASP A 242 18.37 43.25 29.95
N ALA A 243 18.10 43.35 28.64
CA ALA A 243 18.15 44.62 27.92
C ALA A 243 17.16 45.66 28.50
N SER A 244 15.97 45.22 28.93
CA SER A 244 14.99 46.12 29.56
C SER A 244 15.46 46.62 30.93
N HIS A 245 16.18 45.78 31.69
CA HIS A 245 16.78 46.17 32.97
C HIS A 245 17.98 47.12 32.78
N ASP A 246 18.86 46.80 31.83
CA ASP A 246 20.07 47.58 31.55
C ASP A 246 19.76 48.95 30.94
N LEU A 247 18.63 49.11 30.23
CA LEU A 247 18.18 50.42 29.72
C LEU A 247 17.43 51.25 30.78
N ARG A 248 16.82 50.60 31.78
CA ARG A 248 16.09 51.30 32.85
C ARG A 248 17.02 52.11 33.74
N SER A 249 18.21 51.58 34.02
CA SER A 249 19.24 52.24 34.82
C SER A 249 19.73 53.58 34.21
N PRO A 250 20.19 53.65 32.94
CA PRO A 250 20.62 54.89 32.31
C PRO A 250 19.47 55.86 32.05
N ILE A 251 18.25 55.39 31.74
CA ILE A 251 17.09 56.29 31.62
C ILE A 251 16.76 56.95 32.95
N THR A 252 16.86 56.21 34.06
CA THR A 252 16.65 56.76 35.40
C THR A 252 17.73 57.79 35.74
N ALA A 253 19.00 57.52 35.37
CA ALA A 253 20.09 58.45 35.56
C ALA A 253 19.93 59.75 34.73
N MET A 254 19.59 59.64 33.43
CA MET A 254 19.31 60.81 32.59
C MET A 254 18.14 61.63 33.11
N ARG A 255 17.10 60.98 33.66
CA ARG A 255 15.96 61.66 34.27
C ARG A 255 16.36 62.40 35.55
N ALA A 256 17.18 61.79 36.40
CA ALA A 256 17.71 62.41 37.61
C ALA A 256 18.57 63.65 37.28
N GLU A 257 19.38 63.59 36.22
CA GLU A 257 20.20 64.72 35.77
C GLU A 257 19.36 65.88 35.23
N VAL A 258 18.27 65.60 34.51
CA VAL A 258 17.30 66.62 34.07
C VAL A 258 16.56 67.23 35.26
N GLU A 259 16.15 66.43 36.24
CA GLU A 259 15.49 66.90 37.46
C GLU A 259 16.43 67.79 38.29
N ASP A 260 17.71 67.43 38.43
CA ASP A 260 18.71 68.26 39.12
C ASP A 260 18.98 69.58 38.38
N ALA A 261 19.11 69.56 37.05
CA ALA A 261 19.26 70.77 36.25
C ALA A 261 18.04 71.72 36.37
N LEU A 262 16.82 71.16 36.47
CA LEU A 262 15.60 71.93 36.71
C LEU A 262 15.57 72.52 38.14
N MET A 263 15.97 71.76 39.16
CA MET A 263 16.07 72.23 40.54
C MET A 263 17.14 73.32 40.70
N ALA A 264 18.31 73.16 40.07
CA ALA A 264 19.36 74.17 40.06
C ALA A 264 18.88 75.49 39.41
N ARG A 265 18.08 75.40 38.34
CA ARG A 265 17.47 76.57 37.69
C ARG A 265 16.39 77.24 38.54
N ALA A 266 15.65 76.47 39.35
CA ALA A 266 14.68 76.99 40.31
C ALA A 266 15.37 77.72 41.49
N GLY A 267 16.43 77.13 42.07
CA GLY A 267 17.21 77.74 43.16
C GLY A 267 18.04 78.97 42.72
N GLY A 268 18.41 79.06 41.45
CA GLY A 268 19.05 80.25 40.88
C GLY A 268 18.12 81.47 40.77
N ARG A 269 16.80 81.25 40.72
CA ARG A 269 15.80 82.34 40.61
C ARG A 269 15.54 83.05 41.93
N GLU A 270 15.69 82.37 43.07
CA GLU A 270 15.52 82.98 44.39
C GLU A 270 16.71 83.84 44.82
N ARG A 271 17.93 83.55 44.34
CA ARG A 271 19.14 84.29 44.74
C ARG A 271 19.34 85.64 44.05
N HIS A 272 18.59 85.95 42.99
CA HIS A 272 18.74 87.21 42.25
C HIS A 272 17.78 88.35 42.69
N GLY A 273 16.94 88.12 43.71
CA GLY A 273 15.96 89.10 44.17
C GLY A 273 16.37 90.01 45.34
N HIS A 274 17.50 89.78 46.03
CA HIS A 274 17.64 90.31 47.40
C HIS A 274 18.99 90.92 47.85
N ARG A 275 19.71 91.66 46.99
CA ARG A 275 20.83 92.50 47.47
C ARG A 275 20.82 93.94 46.94
N ARG A 276 20.31 94.87 47.76
CA ARG A 276 20.70 96.30 47.77
C ARG A 276 20.59 96.91 49.18
N ALA A 277 21.63 97.63 49.57
CA ALA A 277 21.84 98.49 50.77
C ALA A 277 21.84 97.76 52.13
N GLU A 278 22.81 97.91 53.05
CA GLU A 278 23.25 99.15 53.73
C GLU A 278 24.68 98.97 54.36
N ARG A 279 25.30 100.09 54.80
CA ARG A 279 26.71 100.35 55.17
C ARG A 279 27.20 99.86 56.58
N PRO A 280 28.52 99.94 56.90
CA PRO A 280 29.18 99.31 58.08
C PRO A 280 29.59 100.25 59.24
N ARG A 281 29.79 99.70 60.46
CA ARG A 281 30.64 100.24 61.57
C ARG A 281 30.77 99.25 62.78
N PRO A 282 31.68 99.46 63.78
CA PRO A 282 32.93 98.70 64.03
C PRO A 282 32.94 97.87 65.36
N PRO A 283 34.06 97.22 65.79
CA PRO A 283 34.10 96.10 66.77
C PRO A 283 34.37 96.58 68.22
N PRO A 284 34.28 95.73 69.26
CA PRO A 284 35.45 94.92 69.70
C PRO A 284 35.11 93.62 70.47
N GLY A 285 36.13 92.80 70.80
CA GLY A 285 36.09 91.98 72.02
C GLY A 285 36.72 90.58 71.93
N ASP A 286 37.96 90.50 72.42
CA ASP A 286 38.71 89.28 72.77
C ASP A 286 37.91 88.24 73.59
N ARG A 287 38.17 86.95 73.35
CA ARG A 287 38.87 86.06 74.33
C ARG A 287 38.98 84.60 73.83
N ALA A 288 40.23 84.13 73.89
CA ALA A 288 40.70 82.81 74.35
C ALA A 288 40.20 81.50 73.68
N ARG A 289 41.14 80.87 72.93
CA ARG A 289 41.72 79.49 73.04
C ARG A 289 41.15 78.48 74.08
N PRO A 290 41.45 77.16 74.00
CA PRO A 290 42.24 76.40 72.99
C PRO A 290 41.68 75.00 72.59
N ALA A 291 42.31 74.43 71.54
CA ALA A 291 42.68 73.02 71.27
C ALA A 291 41.87 71.84 71.84
N ASP A 292 41.56 70.83 70.99
CA ASP A 292 42.33 69.57 71.06
C ASP A 292 42.12 68.57 69.88
N HIS A 293 43.21 67.83 69.61
CA HIS A 293 43.38 66.46 69.12
C HIS A 293 42.61 65.84 67.92
N ARG A 294 43.37 65.69 66.82
CA ARG A 294 43.59 64.49 65.96
C ARG A 294 43.80 63.17 66.78
N PRO A 295 43.96 61.95 66.21
CA PRO A 295 43.77 61.44 64.82
C PRO A 295 43.28 59.96 64.69
N ALA A 296 43.28 59.46 63.44
CA ALA A 296 43.84 58.15 63.00
C ALA A 296 43.02 56.84 63.05
N GLY A 297 43.31 56.02 62.03
CA GLY A 297 42.99 54.57 61.89
C GLY A 297 42.16 54.34 60.62
N GLY A 298 42.69 53.89 59.48
CA GLY A 298 43.57 52.72 59.26
C GLY A 298 42.68 51.57 58.74
N ARG A 299 42.80 51.18 57.46
CA ARG A 299 43.39 49.89 56.98
C ARG A 299 42.52 48.66 57.34
N ASP A 300 42.27 47.63 56.56
CA ASP A 300 42.89 46.96 55.40
C ASP A 300 41.77 46.05 54.80
N ALA A 301 41.65 45.90 53.48
CA ALA A 301 42.11 44.72 52.73
C ALA A 301 41.85 43.35 53.39
N LEU A 302 41.04 42.49 52.74
CA LEU A 302 41.50 41.19 52.22
C LEU A 302 40.44 40.53 51.30
N ARG A 303 40.95 40.06 50.16
CA ARG A 303 40.43 39.08 49.18
C ARG A 303 40.29 37.67 49.80
N PRO A 304 39.89 36.60 49.07
CA PRO A 304 39.64 36.47 47.62
C PRO A 304 38.22 36.06 47.20
#